data_AF-A0A5M3W447-F1
#
_entry.id   AF-A0A5M3W447-F1
#
_cell.length_a   1.000
_cell.length_b   1.000
_cell.length_c   1.000
_cell.angle_alpha   90.00
_cell.angle_beta   90.00
_cell.angle_gamma   90.00
#
_symmetry.space_group_name_H-M   'P 1'
#
loop_
_entity.id
_entity.type
_entity.pdbx_description
1 polymer ?
#
loop_
_entity_poly.entity_id
_entity_poly.type
_entity_poly.pdbx_seq_one_letter_code
_entity_poly.pdbx_strand_id
1 'polypeptide(L)'
;MNQEPESRLEVSISAEVEAGQYANFASVWHTQDGFVLDFAVITRPPGLADDPSSGAQYLSVPTRIVSRIRIPPAQVFELMKALEQQLSAYESETGQKV
;
A
#
# COMPACT_ATOMS: atom_id res chain seq x y z
N MET A 1 12.67 14.91 -37.96
CA MET A 1 12.52 14.45 -36.56
C MET A 1 11.06 14.61 -36.17
N ASN A 2 10.28 13.53 -36.10
CA ASN A 2 8.99 13.56 -35.42
C ASN A 2 9.29 13.44 -33.93
N GLN A 3 9.26 14.56 -33.22
CA GLN A 3 9.29 14.53 -31.77
C GLN A 3 7.87 14.18 -31.31
N GLU A 4 7.68 12.94 -30.85
CA GLU A 4 6.45 12.59 -30.13
C GLU A 4 6.33 13.52 -28.91
N PRO A 5 5.12 14.05 -28.65
CA PRO A 5 4.92 14.99 -27.56
C PRO A 5 5.24 14.31 -26.22
N GLU A 6 5.98 15.02 -25.36
CA GLU A 6 6.26 14.59 -24.00
C GLU A 6 4.95 14.47 -23.21
N SER A 7 4.64 13.28 -22.71
CA SER A 7 3.48 13.06 -21.85
C SER A 7 3.81 13.48 -20.43
N ARG A 8 3.07 14.44 -19.88
CA ARG A 8 3.17 14.85 -18.47
C ARG A 8 1.90 14.45 -17.74
N LEU A 9 2.06 13.86 -16.55
CA LEU A 9 0.95 13.58 -15.66
C LEU A 9 0.54 14.88 -14.96
N GLU A 10 -0.66 15.38 -15.24
CA GLU A 10 -1.28 16.42 -14.44
C GLU A 10 -1.93 15.77 -13.22
N VAL A 11 -1.34 16.01 -12.05
CA VAL A 11 -1.83 15.46 -10.78
C VAL A 11 -2.70 16.50 -10.11
N SER A 12 -3.96 16.13 -9.83
CA SER A 12 -4.83 16.89 -8.94
C SER A 12 -5.25 16.00 -7.78
N ILE A 13 -5.37 16.59 -6.60
CA ILE A 13 -5.83 15.92 -5.40
C ILE A 13 -7.19 16.49 -5.03
N SER A 14 -8.15 15.62 -4.74
CA SER A 14 -9.47 16.03 -4.29
C SER A 14 -9.46 16.25 -2.78
N ALA A 15 -10.34 17.12 -2.29
CA ALA A 15 -10.40 17.46 -0.87
C ALA A 15 -10.70 16.24 0.03
N GLU A 16 -11.39 15.23 -0.51
CA GLU A 16 -11.74 14.00 0.21
C GLU A 16 -10.52 13.13 0.54
N VAL A 17 -9.44 13.24 -0.25
CA VAL A 17 -8.23 12.42 -0.07
C VAL A 17 -7.00 13.23 0.33
N GLU A 18 -7.11 14.57 0.33
CA GLU A 18 -6.01 15.50 0.65
C GLU A 18 -5.39 15.24 2.02
N ALA A 19 -6.22 14.98 3.05
CA ALA A 19 -5.74 14.70 4.40
C ALA A 19 -5.05 13.32 4.54
N GLY A 20 -5.28 12.41 3.60
CA GLY A 20 -4.84 11.03 3.68
C GLY A 20 -5.52 10.21 4.79
N GLN A 21 -5.16 8.92 4.87
CA GLN A 21 -5.57 8.04 5.96
C GLN A 21 -4.35 7.34 6.55
N TYR A 22 -4.26 7.30 7.88
CA TYR A 22 -3.18 6.59 8.56
C TYR A 22 -3.32 5.08 8.37
N ALA A 23 -2.24 4.45 7.93
CA ALA A 23 -2.08 3.00 7.85
C ALA A 23 -0.68 2.60 8.33
N ASN A 24 -0.60 1.48 9.04
CA ASN A 24 0.66 0.90 9.52
C ASN A 24 0.87 -0.53 9.02
N PHE A 25 0.02 -0.97 8.09
CA PHE A 25 0.09 -2.25 7.42
C PHE A 25 -0.41 -2.08 5.99
N ALA A 26 0.23 -2.78 5.05
CA ALA A 26 -0.23 -2.89 3.68
C ALA A 26 -0.19 -4.36 3.24
N SER A 27 -1.24 -4.83 2.59
CA SER A 27 -1.24 -6.11 1.87
C SER A 27 -1.46 -5.88 0.38
N VAL A 28 -0.73 -6.65 -0.42
CA VAL A 28 -0.84 -6.62 -1.88
C VAL A 28 -1.23 -8.01 -2.34
N TRP A 29 -2.31 -8.09 -3.09
CA TRP A 29 -2.79 -9.33 -3.70
C TRP A 29 -3.36 -9.03 -5.08
N HIS A 30 -3.68 -10.06 -5.86
CA HIS A 30 -4.22 -9.88 -7.20
C HIS A 30 -5.50 -10.69 -7.41
N THR A 31 -6.33 -10.17 -8.31
CA THR A 31 -7.48 -10.81 -8.92
C THR A 31 -7.18 -11.10 -10.38
N GLN A 32 -8.11 -11.72 -11.09
CA GLN A 32 -8.02 -11.86 -12.55
C GLN A 32 -7.92 -10.50 -13.27
N ASP A 33 -8.56 -9.46 -12.71
CA ASP A 33 -8.72 -8.16 -13.37
C ASP A 33 -7.70 -7.09 -12.91
N GLY A 34 -6.81 -7.42 -11.97
CA GLY A 34 -5.78 -6.51 -11.51
C GLY A 34 -5.31 -6.73 -10.08
N PHE A 35 -4.45 -5.81 -9.62
CA PHE A 35 -3.87 -5.82 -8.29
C PHE A 35 -4.72 -5.03 -7.32
N VAL A 36 -4.73 -5.47 -6.07
CA VAL A 36 -5.43 -4.85 -4.95
C VAL A 36 -4.41 -4.55 -3.87
N LEU A 37 -4.36 -3.28 -3.48
CA LEU A 37 -3.54 -2.78 -2.38
C LEU A 37 -4.46 -2.38 -1.24
N ASP A 38 -4.36 -3.09 -0.13
CA ASP A 38 -5.13 -2.85 1.08
C ASP A 38 -4.23 -2.21 2.13
N PHE A 39 -4.55 -0.98 2.51
CA PHE A 39 -3.92 -0.27 3.62
C PHE A 39 -4.78 -0.44 4.86
N ALA A 40 -4.15 -0.83 5.97
CA ALA A 40 -4.84 -1.15 7.21
C ALA A 40 -4.18 -0.54 8.44
N VAL A 41 -4.96 -0.47 9.51
CA VAL A 41 -4.50 -0.09 10.84
C VAL A 41 -4.76 -1.21 11.83
N ILE A 42 -3.76 -1.52 12.65
CA ILE A 42 -3.92 -2.37 13.84
C ILE A 42 -4.76 -1.60 14.86
N THR A 43 -5.91 -2.14 15.24
CA THR A 43 -6.92 -1.45 16.04
C THR A 43 -6.75 -1.63 17.55
N ARG A 44 -6.05 -2.68 17.96
CA ARG A 44 -5.67 -2.97 19.36
C ARG A 44 -4.43 -3.86 19.39
N PRO A 45 -3.69 -3.90 20.52
CA PRO A 45 -2.49 -4.72 20.64
C PRO A 45 -2.74 -6.20 20.30
N PRO A 46 -1.73 -6.91 19.73
CA PRO A 46 -1.81 -8.34 19.52
C PRO A 46 -2.08 -9.10 20.83
N GLY A 47 -2.87 -10.16 20.75
CA GLY A 47 -3.19 -11.00 21.90
C GLY A 47 -3.42 -12.46 21.50
N LEU A 48 -3.23 -13.38 22.43
CA LEU A 48 -3.56 -14.79 22.20
C LEU A 48 -5.08 -14.96 22.10
N ALA A 49 -5.51 -15.76 21.14
CA ALA A 49 -6.90 -16.18 20.97
C ALA A 49 -6.95 -17.68 20.67
N ASP A 50 -8.05 -18.31 21.04
CA ASP A 50 -8.28 -19.74 20.76
C ASP A 50 -9.06 -19.87 19.44
N ASP A 51 -8.62 -20.79 18.58
CA ASP A 51 -9.35 -21.20 17.39
C ASP A 51 -10.60 -21.99 17.81
N PRO A 52 -11.82 -21.51 17.49
CA PRO A 52 -13.06 -22.19 17.88
C PRO A 52 -13.21 -23.60 17.29
N SER A 53 -12.52 -23.89 16.19
CA SER A 53 -12.63 -25.15 15.45
C SER A 53 -11.58 -26.18 15.86
N SER A 54 -10.35 -25.74 16.16
CA SER A 54 -9.22 -26.63 16.46
C SER A 54 -8.79 -26.61 17.93
N GLY A 55 -9.24 -25.60 18.70
CA GLY A 55 -8.78 -25.35 20.08
C GLY A 55 -7.33 -24.88 20.17
N ALA A 56 -6.65 -24.64 19.05
CA ALA A 56 -5.27 -24.17 19.02
C ALA A 56 -5.20 -22.68 19.36
N GLN A 57 -4.16 -22.29 20.10
CA GLN A 57 -3.87 -20.87 20.35
C GLN A 57 -3.16 -20.24 19.15
N TYR A 58 -3.61 -19.05 18.77
CA TYR A 58 -2.98 -18.23 17.74
C TYR A 58 -2.83 -16.78 18.19
N LEU A 59 -1.89 -16.06 17.58
CA LEU A 59 -1.72 -14.63 17.79
C LEU A 59 -2.76 -13.88 16.96
N SER A 60 -3.75 -13.28 17.62
CA SER A 60 -4.74 -12.41 17.00
C SER A 60 -4.18 -11.00 16.86
N VAL A 61 -4.21 -10.47 15.63
CA VAL A 61 -3.84 -9.09 15.32
C VAL A 61 -5.06 -8.41 14.68
N PRO A 62 -5.90 -7.71 15.46
CA PRO A 62 -7.14 -7.14 14.95
C PRO A 62 -6.86 -5.92 14.06
N THR A 63 -7.14 -6.05 12.77
CA THR A 63 -6.88 -5.05 11.74
C THR A 63 -8.17 -4.51 11.12
N ARG A 64 -8.11 -3.26 10.65
CA ARG A 64 -9.19 -2.65 9.86
C ARG A 64 -8.61 -2.02 8.61
N ILE A 65 -9.18 -2.35 7.45
CA ILE A 65 -8.85 -1.68 6.19
C ILE A 65 -9.32 -0.22 6.26
N VAL A 66 -8.41 0.70 5.98
CA VAL A 66 -8.69 2.14 5.88
C VAL A 66 -8.79 2.58 4.42
N SER A 67 -8.02 1.96 3.53
CA SER A 67 -8.08 2.24 2.09
C SER A 67 -7.83 0.98 1.27
N ARG A 68 -8.53 0.86 0.14
CA ARG A 68 -8.33 -0.19 -0.87
C ARG A 68 -8.18 0.47 -2.23
N ILE A 69 -7.05 0.24 -2.89
CA ILE A 69 -6.78 0.73 -4.24
C ILE A 69 -6.69 -0.46 -5.19
N ARG A 70 -7.36 -0.37 -6.35
CA ARG A 70 -7.28 -1.38 -7.42
C ARG A 70 -6.53 -0.80 -8.61
N ILE A 71 -5.56 -1.54 -9.13
CA ILE A 71 -4.65 -1.06 -10.16
C ILE A 71 -4.58 -2.10 -11.29
N PRO A 72 -4.74 -1.69 -12.56
CA PRO A 72 -4.53 -2.58 -13.70
C PRO A 72 -3.10 -3.13 -13.72
N PRO A 73 -2.87 -4.37 -14.19
CA PRO A 73 -1.52 -4.97 -14.22
C PRO A 73 -0.47 -4.10 -14.91
N ALA A 74 -0.85 -3.40 -15.98
CA ALA A 74 0.04 -2.53 -16.75
C ALA A 74 0.64 -1.37 -15.95
N GLN A 75 0.00 -0.94 -14.85
CA GLN A 75 0.44 0.20 -14.04
C GLN A 75 1.24 -0.21 -12.79
N VAL A 76 1.22 -1.50 -12.43
CA VAL A 76 1.89 -1.97 -11.20
C VAL A 76 3.41 -1.86 -11.29
N PHE A 77 3.97 -2.07 -12.48
CA PHE A 77 5.41 -1.93 -12.67
C PHE A 77 5.91 -0.51 -12.39
N GLU A 78 5.18 0.50 -12.88
CA GLU A 78 5.53 1.90 -12.62
C GLU A 78 5.35 2.28 -11.15
N LEU A 79 4.35 1.72 -10.46
CA LEU A 79 4.22 1.89 -9.01
C LEU A 79 5.42 1.32 -8.25
N MET A 80 5.88 0.12 -8.61
CA MET A 80 7.06 -0.49 -7.98
C MET A 80 8.32 0.36 -8.16
N LYS A 81 8.56 0.86 -9.38
CA LYS A 81 9.68 1.77 -9.63
C LYS A 81 9.60 3.05 -8.81
N ALA A 82 8.42 3.66 -8.74
CA ALA A 82 8.23 4.89 -7.97
C ALA A 82 8.52 4.64 -6.48
N LEU A 83 8.07 3.51 -5.93
CA LEU A 83 8.35 3.13 -4.54
C LEU A 83 9.86 2.92 -4.30
N GLU A 84 10.56 2.22 -5.19
CA GLU A 84 12.01 2.00 -5.09
C GLU A 84 12.80 3.32 -5.17
N GLN A 85 12.41 4.21 -6.08
CA GLN A 85 13.00 5.54 -6.21
C GLN A 85 12.81 6.37 -4.94
N GLN A 86 11.60 6.38 -4.38
CA GLN A 86 11.31 7.14 -3.15
C GLN A 86 12.00 6.55 -1.93
N LEU A 87 12.11 5.22 -1.83
CA LEU A 87 12.89 4.58 -0.77
C LEU A 87 14.36 4.99 -0.84
N SER A 88 14.96 4.91 -2.03
CA SER A 88 16.36 5.31 -2.24
C SER A 88 16.61 6.78 -1.90
N ALA A 89 15.67 7.67 -2.25
CA ALA A 89 15.74 9.08 -1.90
C ALA A 89 15.68 9.29 -0.38
N TYR A 90 14.72 8.64 0.28
CA TYR A 90 14.56 8.72 1.74
C TYR A 90 15.82 8.25 2.49
N GLU A 91 16.41 7.12 2.08
CA GLU A 91 17.64 6.61 2.70
C GLU A 91 18.82 7.58 2.51
N SER A 92 18.92 8.20 1.33
CA SER A 92 19.95 9.20 1.05
C SER A 92 19.79 10.47 1.88
N GLU A 93 18.56 10.90 2.13
CA GLU A 93 18.26 12.13 2.89
C GLU A 93 18.43 11.93 4.40
N THR A 94 18.03 10.77 4.91
CA THR A 94 18.05 10.48 6.35
C THR A 94 19.34 9.83 6.82
N GLY A 95 20.12 9.24 5.90
CA GLY A 95 21.30 8.44 6.20
C GLY A 95 20.97 7.11 6.91
N GLN A 96 19.69 6.74 6.98
CA GLN A 96 19.23 5.50 7.59
C GLN A 96 18.75 4.54 6.51
N LYS A 97 19.22 3.30 6.55
CA LYS A 97 18.66 2.22 5.74
C LYS A 97 17.42 1.66 6.43
N VAL A 98 16.36 1.46 5.65
CA VAL A 98 15.07 0.92 6.12
C VAL A 98 14.99 -0.58 5.84
#